data_AF-A0AAU7ALB1-F1
#
_entry.id   AF-A0AAU7ALB1-F1
#
_cell.length_a   1.000
_cell.length_b   1.000
_cell.length_c   1.000
_cell.angle_alpha   90.00
_cell.angle_beta   90.00
_cell.angle_gamma   90.00
#
_symmetry.space_group_name_H-M   'P 1'
#
loop_
_entity.id
_entity.type
_entity.pdbx_description
1 polymer ?
#
loop_
_entity_poly.entity_id
_entity_poly.type
_entity_poly.pdbx_seq_one_letter_code
_entity_poly.pdbx_strand_id
1 'polypeptide(L)'
;MHSLGIIILVHQSLDRVVEVSEFWTKANCPVVLHLDQRIAHEDILALKDRLSGNSFIRFSKRHKCEWGTWGLVAATLASVKLMFQDFPQTDHVFLCSGSCLPLRPVQDLKSYLAGQPDVDFIESATTADVSWTEGGLDAERFTLRFPFSWKKQRRLFDLSVKIQRALGVKRKIPNSIVPHMGSQWWCLSSVTLKAIMADPQRSDLDYYFKRVWIPDESYFQTLVRRHSKNIQSQSLTLSVFDHQGKPHIFYDDHLQLLRRSNCFVARKIWPSADRLYSHFLSENDQKTSDSLPNAEQVKRYFVRARERSTKGRPGLYMQSRFPNADYVQEVTASEYSVFQGFSEIFIDFESWFEEHSKARVHGHLFDPECAYFSNQSDVFKGGLSSSAKLRDRNVKAFLTNLIWNTQGEHQCFQYGPADTPELGDIIALDSNARIMVVSGAWAISLFRSEKPFSQLRQEAALLQQREMKYIEQLKNKWTRAQVHLWTFEDLLSSPAEALQMALSTTGMPAQDPLINLPKMHDLTGFNAFLRELQNQGMHPYAIGNISALNTEPRKKPAIKPYLKK
;
A
#
# COMPACT_ATOMS: atom_id res chain seq x y z
N MET A 1 6.94 -29.77 35.86
CA MET A 1 6.53 -29.51 34.45
C MET A 1 5.41 -28.49 34.48
N HIS A 2 5.50 -27.47 33.64
CA HIS A 2 4.48 -26.43 33.53
C HIS A 2 3.22 -26.98 32.87
N SER A 3 2.06 -26.73 33.47
CA SER A 3 0.76 -27.28 33.07
C SER A 3 -0.04 -26.27 32.25
N LEU A 4 -0.31 -26.59 30.99
CA LEU A 4 -1.03 -25.73 30.05
C LEU A 4 -2.42 -26.29 29.73
N GLY A 5 -3.47 -25.55 30.04
CA GLY A 5 -4.84 -25.87 29.66
C GLY A 5 -5.27 -25.17 28.37
N ILE A 6 -6.05 -25.83 27.54
CA ILE A 6 -6.54 -25.30 26.26
C ILE A 6 -8.05 -25.16 26.31
N ILE A 7 -8.57 -23.99 25.92
CA ILE A 7 -10.00 -23.80 25.66
C ILE A 7 -10.20 -23.61 24.16
N ILE A 8 -11.09 -24.41 23.57
CA ILE A 8 -11.45 -24.31 22.15
C ILE A 8 -12.92 -23.92 22.01
N LEU A 9 -13.17 -22.76 21.39
CA LEU A 9 -14.53 -22.34 21.01
C LEU A 9 -14.86 -22.88 19.61
N VAL A 10 -15.91 -23.70 19.52
CA VAL A 10 -16.26 -24.49 18.33
C VAL A 10 -17.65 -24.16 17.83
N HIS A 11 -17.76 -23.91 16.53
CA HIS A 11 -19.04 -23.72 15.82
C HIS A 11 -19.11 -24.43 14.46
N GLN A 12 -18.00 -25.00 13.96
CA GLN A 12 -17.90 -25.65 12.65
C GLN A 12 -16.63 -26.51 12.56
N SER A 13 -16.49 -27.27 11.47
CA SER A 13 -15.27 -28.03 11.09
C SER A 13 -14.81 -29.01 12.17
N LEU A 14 -15.74 -29.86 12.64
CA LEU A 14 -15.54 -30.70 13.82
C LEU A 14 -14.42 -31.73 13.65
N ASP A 15 -14.17 -32.22 12.43
CA ASP A 15 -13.05 -33.13 12.16
C ASP A 15 -11.70 -32.53 12.53
N ARG A 16 -11.47 -31.26 12.18
CA ARG A 16 -10.24 -30.54 12.55
C ARG A 16 -10.15 -30.26 14.04
N VAL A 17 -11.30 -30.07 14.69
CA VAL A 17 -11.35 -29.92 16.14
C VAL A 17 -10.88 -31.20 16.81
N VAL A 18 -11.27 -32.38 16.31
CA VAL A 18 -10.78 -33.67 16.81
C VAL A 18 -9.25 -33.73 16.69
N GLU A 19 -8.72 -33.55 15.48
CA GLU A 19 -7.27 -33.63 15.22
C GLU A 19 -6.46 -32.69 16.12
N VAL A 20 -6.88 -31.42 16.23
CA VAL A 20 -6.19 -30.42 17.06
C VAL A 20 -6.34 -30.75 18.55
N SER A 21 -7.50 -31.22 19.00
CA SER A 21 -7.70 -31.60 20.42
C SER A 21 -6.82 -32.79 20.80
N GLU A 22 -6.75 -33.80 19.94
CA GLU A 22 -5.87 -34.96 20.12
C GLU A 22 -4.40 -34.53 20.17
N PHE A 23 -3.97 -33.63 19.29
CA PHE A 23 -2.60 -33.10 19.30
C PHE A 23 -2.24 -32.44 20.65
N TRP A 24 -3.13 -31.61 21.21
CA TRP A 24 -2.91 -31.00 22.53
C TRP A 24 -2.88 -32.02 23.67
N THR A 25 -3.82 -32.96 23.67
CA THR A 25 -3.91 -33.97 24.74
C THR A 25 -2.78 -34.98 24.72
N LYS A 26 -2.25 -35.36 23.53
CA LYS A 26 -1.03 -36.18 23.41
C LYS A 26 0.17 -35.54 24.12
N ALA A 27 0.22 -34.22 24.18
CA ALA A 27 1.24 -33.48 24.91
C ALA A 27 0.88 -33.22 26.39
N ASN A 28 -0.10 -33.92 26.96
CA ASN A 28 -0.60 -33.74 28.33
C ASN A 28 -1.11 -32.32 28.60
N CYS A 29 -1.87 -31.73 27.66
CA CYS A 29 -2.63 -30.51 27.90
C CYS A 29 -4.12 -30.86 28.07
N PRO A 30 -4.76 -30.52 29.20
CA PRO A 30 -6.21 -30.63 29.30
C PRO A 30 -6.91 -29.71 28.30
N VAL A 31 -7.99 -30.20 27.67
CA VAL A 31 -8.74 -29.47 26.65
C VAL A 31 -10.19 -29.35 27.07
N VAL A 32 -10.68 -28.11 27.17
CA VAL A 32 -12.11 -27.82 27.37
C VAL A 32 -12.71 -27.31 26.07
N LEU A 33 -13.65 -28.08 25.53
CA LEU A 33 -14.38 -27.77 24.31
C LEU A 33 -15.71 -27.09 24.64
N HIS A 34 -15.91 -25.90 24.08
CA HIS A 34 -17.23 -25.27 24.01
C HIS A 34 -17.84 -25.54 22.63
N LEU A 35 -19.02 -26.15 22.60
CA LEU A 35 -19.79 -26.39 21.38
C LEU A 35 -20.95 -25.40 21.29
N ASP A 36 -20.99 -24.56 20.25
CA ASP A 36 -22.08 -23.59 20.05
C ASP A 36 -23.45 -24.30 20.09
N GLN A 37 -24.45 -23.65 20.70
CA GLN A 37 -25.82 -24.16 20.74
C GLN A 37 -26.45 -24.41 19.36
N ARG A 38 -25.93 -23.79 18.29
CA ARG A 38 -26.42 -23.94 16.92
C ARG A 38 -25.89 -25.17 16.18
N ILE A 39 -24.86 -25.86 16.70
CA ILE A 39 -24.38 -27.11 16.09
C ILE A 39 -25.48 -28.17 16.24
N ALA A 40 -25.70 -28.93 15.17
CA ALA A 40 -26.68 -30.01 15.12
C ALA A 40 -26.40 -31.09 16.19
N HIS A 41 -27.45 -31.72 16.70
CA HIS A 41 -27.31 -32.69 17.79
C HIS A 41 -26.52 -33.94 17.35
N GLU A 42 -26.75 -34.42 16.13
CA GLU A 42 -26.05 -35.57 15.55
C GLU A 42 -24.53 -35.36 15.46
N ASP A 43 -24.11 -34.20 14.95
CA ASP A 43 -22.72 -33.79 14.85
C ASP A 43 -22.02 -33.76 16.22
N ILE A 44 -22.74 -33.33 17.26
CA ILE A 44 -22.23 -33.29 18.63
C ILE A 44 -22.04 -34.69 19.19
N LEU A 45 -22.99 -35.59 18.94
CA LEU A 45 -22.87 -36.98 19.38
C LEU A 45 -21.68 -37.65 18.70
N ALA A 46 -21.54 -37.49 17.38
CA ALA A 46 -20.42 -38.03 16.63
C ALA A 46 -19.06 -37.49 17.12
N LEU A 47 -18.98 -36.18 17.39
CA LEU A 47 -17.77 -35.57 17.96
C LEU A 47 -17.44 -36.12 19.35
N LYS A 48 -18.45 -36.25 20.23
CA LYS A 48 -18.26 -36.77 21.58
C LYS A 48 -17.84 -38.24 21.58
N ASP A 49 -18.41 -39.03 20.68
CA ASP A 49 -18.08 -40.44 20.50
C ASP A 49 -16.61 -40.61 20.12
N ARG A 50 -16.14 -39.86 19.10
CA ARG A 50 -14.72 -39.85 18.69
C ARG A 50 -13.76 -39.45 19.78
N LEU A 51 -14.16 -38.55 20.68
CA LEU A 51 -13.32 -38.04 21.77
C LEU A 51 -13.54 -38.76 23.11
N SER A 52 -14.43 -39.76 23.16
CA SER A 52 -14.89 -40.39 24.41
C SER A 52 -13.78 -41.09 25.20
N GLY A 53 -12.78 -41.63 24.51
CA GLY A 53 -11.63 -42.31 25.12
C GLY A 53 -10.62 -41.38 25.79
N ASN A 54 -10.76 -40.05 25.65
CA ASN A 54 -9.75 -39.10 26.09
C ASN A 54 -10.11 -38.43 27.42
N SER A 55 -9.46 -38.86 28.50
CA SER A 55 -9.70 -38.36 29.86
C SER A 55 -9.27 -36.90 30.09
N PHE A 56 -8.49 -36.31 29.18
CA PHE A 56 -8.10 -34.89 29.23
C PHE A 56 -9.11 -33.95 28.55
N ILE A 57 -10.15 -34.49 27.92
CA ILE A 57 -11.16 -33.69 27.22
C ILE A 57 -12.39 -33.49 28.09
N ARG A 58 -12.89 -32.26 28.15
CA ARG A 58 -14.15 -31.88 28.79
C ARG A 58 -15.00 -31.02 27.89
N PHE A 59 -16.32 -31.11 28.04
CA PHE A 59 -17.28 -30.30 27.29
C PHE A 59 -17.96 -29.30 28.22
N SER A 60 -17.79 -28.00 27.95
CA SER A 60 -18.36 -26.95 28.78
C SER A 60 -19.85 -26.69 28.48
N LYS A 61 -20.49 -25.91 29.34
CA LYS A 61 -21.88 -25.48 29.13
C LYS A 61 -22.02 -24.76 27.78
N ARG A 62 -22.96 -25.24 26.96
CA ARG A 62 -23.22 -24.67 25.63
C ARG A 62 -23.88 -23.30 25.75
N HIS A 63 -23.44 -22.37 24.90
CA HIS A 63 -23.99 -21.04 24.75
C HIS A 63 -24.19 -20.74 23.26
N LYS A 64 -25.23 -19.97 22.93
CA LYS A 64 -25.42 -19.45 21.57
C LYS A 64 -24.45 -18.30 21.35
N CYS A 65 -23.44 -18.50 20.52
CA CYS A 65 -22.50 -17.44 20.19
C CYS A 65 -22.93 -16.76 18.89
N GLU A 66 -22.96 -15.43 18.93
CA GLU A 66 -23.12 -14.61 17.75
C GLU A 66 -22.01 -13.56 17.77
N TRP A 67 -21.44 -13.28 16.60
CA TRP A 67 -20.36 -12.32 16.48
C TRP A 67 -20.77 -10.97 17.07
N GLY A 68 -19.90 -10.41 17.91
CA GLY A 68 -20.12 -9.13 18.58
C GLY A 68 -21.06 -9.17 19.79
N THR A 69 -21.42 -10.35 20.31
CA THR A 69 -22.36 -10.51 21.42
C THR A 69 -21.75 -11.21 22.64
N TRP A 70 -22.39 -11.08 23.80
CA TRP A 70 -21.98 -11.69 25.07
C TRP A 70 -21.79 -13.21 25.05
N GLY A 71 -22.42 -13.92 24.10
CA GLY A 71 -22.37 -15.38 24.06
C GLY A 71 -20.95 -15.95 24.01
N LEU A 72 -20.01 -15.25 23.37
CA LEU A 72 -18.59 -15.63 23.32
C LEU A 72 -17.92 -15.51 24.69
N VAL A 73 -18.16 -14.42 25.43
CA VAL A 73 -17.63 -14.24 26.79
C VAL A 73 -18.23 -15.28 27.74
N ALA A 74 -19.54 -15.53 27.67
CA ALA A 74 -20.21 -16.55 28.47
C ALA A 74 -19.64 -17.95 28.23
N ALA A 75 -19.41 -18.31 26.96
CA ALA A 75 -18.77 -19.56 26.56
C ALA A 75 -17.36 -19.71 27.14
N THR A 76 -16.55 -18.66 27.06
CA THR A 76 -15.19 -18.64 27.64
C THR A 76 -15.24 -18.79 29.16
N LEU A 77 -16.07 -18.01 29.86
CA LEU A 77 -16.19 -18.08 31.33
C LEU A 77 -16.66 -19.45 31.81
N ALA A 78 -17.63 -20.07 31.12
CA ALA A 78 -18.09 -21.42 31.43
C ALA A 78 -16.97 -22.45 31.25
N SER A 79 -16.12 -22.27 30.23
CA SER A 79 -15.00 -23.15 29.93
C SER A 79 -13.85 -22.97 30.92
N VAL A 80 -13.53 -21.73 31.31
CA VAL A 80 -12.54 -21.43 32.36
C VAL A 80 -12.97 -22.02 33.70
N LYS A 81 -14.26 -21.91 34.05
CA LYS A 81 -14.79 -22.52 35.26
C LYS A 81 -14.55 -24.03 35.28
N LEU A 82 -14.92 -24.72 34.18
CA LEU A 82 -14.74 -26.16 34.07
C LEU A 82 -13.26 -26.58 34.06
N MET A 83 -12.40 -25.80 33.41
CA MET A 83 -10.95 -26.03 33.40
C MET A 83 -10.39 -26.12 34.82
N PHE A 84 -10.71 -25.17 35.69
CA PHE A 84 -10.19 -25.18 37.06
C PHE A 84 -10.92 -26.15 38.01
N GLN A 85 -12.15 -26.56 37.67
CA GLN A 85 -12.86 -27.59 38.42
C GLN A 85 -12.23 -28.97 38.22
N ASP A 86 -11.93 -29.33 36.98
CA ASP A 86 -11.47 -30.68 36.63
C ASP A 86 -9.94 -30.79 36.53
N PHE A 87 -9.25 -29.66 36.31
CA PHE A 87 -7.79 -29.60 36.16
C PHE A 87 -7.19 -28.46 37.01
N PRO A 88 -7.28 -28.54 38.35
CA PRO A 88 -6.86 -27.47 39.27
C PRO A 88 -5.36 -27.13 39.20
N GLN A 89 -4.53 -28.06 38.71
CA GLN A 89 -3.09 -27.94 38.52
C GLN A 89 -2.68 -27.12 37.28
N THR A 90 -3.62 -26.54 36.55
CA THR A 90 -3.34 -25.74 35.35
C THR A 90 -2.66 -24.41 35.74
N ASP A 91 -1.49 -24.14 35.16
CA ASP A 91 -0.70 -22.92 35.42
C ASP A 91 -1.12 -21.78 34.49
N HIS A 92 -1.29 -22.07 33.19
CA HIS A 92 -1.78 -21.14 32.17
C HIS A 92 -2.92 -21.75 31.37
N VAL A 93 -3.81 -20.88 30.87
CA VAL A 93 -4.90 -21.25 29.96
C VAL A 93 -4.76 -20.50 28.65
N PHE A 94 -4.71 -21.25 27.54
CA PHE A 94 -4.68 -20.72 26.18
C PHE A 94 -6.08 -20.78 25.55
N LEU A 95 -6.59 -19.64 25.12
CA LEU A 95 -7.88 -19.54 24.43
C LEU A 95 -7.69 -19.57 22.91
N CYS A 96 -8.34 -20.51 22.24
CA CYS A 96 -8.31 -20.62 20.79
C CYS A 96 -9.69 -20.95 20.17
N SER A 97 -9.76 -20.88 18.84
CA SER A 97 -10.93 -21.30 18.07
C SER A 97 -10.68 -22.66 17.42
N GLY A 98 -11.74 -23.36 17.00
CA GLY A 98 -11.61 -24.58 16.19
C GLY A 98 -10.90 -24.41 14.83
N SER A 99 -10.56 -23.19 14.45
CA SER A 99 -9.80 -22.87 13.22
C SER A 99 -8.37 -22.38 13.50
N CYS A 100 -7.89 -22.56 14.74
CA CYS A 100 -6.51 -22.33 15.11
C CYS A 100 -5.68 -23.61 14.89
N LEU A 101 -4.45 -23.45 14.44
CA LEU A 101 -3.50 -24.56 14.24
C LEU A 101 -2.20 -24.26 15.01
N PRO A 102 -1.75 -25.18 15.88
CA PRO A 102 -0.41 -25.12 16.45
C PRO A 102 0.62 -25.19 15.33
N LEU A 103 1.63 -24.32 15.35
CA LEU A 103 2.69 -24.29 14.34
C LEU A 103 4.02 -24.84 14.87
N ARG A 104 4.10 -25.09 16.18
CA ARG A 104 5.28 -25.55 16.90
C ARG A 104 4.93 -26.71 17.83
N PRO A 105 5.92 -27.51 18.25
CA PRO A 105 5.72 -28.51 19.29
C PRO A 105 5.10 -27.88 20.55
N VAL A 106 4.15 -28.58 21.16
CA VAL A 106 3.49 -28.11 22.39
C VAL A 106 4.51 -27.87 23.52
N GLN A 107 5.59 -28.64 23.54
CA GLN A 107 6.64 -28.51 24.55
C GLN A 107 7.35 -27.15 24.47
N ASP A 108 7.52 -26.57 23.28
CA ASP A 108 8.12 -25.24 23.13
C ASP A 108 7.26 -24.18 23.81
N LEU A 109 5.94 -24.24 23.62
CA LEU A 109 5.02 -23.31 24.27
C LEU A 109 5.04 -23.51 25.79
N LYS A 110 5.05 -24.75 26.28
CA LYS A 110 5.17 -25.04 27.72
C LYS A 110 6.46 -24.49 28.31
N SER A 111 7.60 -24.68 27.64
CA SER A 111 8.91 -24.16 28.08
C SER A 111 8.94 -22.63 28.06
N TYR A 112 8.38 -22.01 27.02
CA TYR A 112 8.27 -20.55 26.93
C TYR A 112 7.46 -19.94 28.07
N LEU A 113 6.32 -20.56 28.42
CA LEU A 113 5.47 -20.13 29.53
C LEU A 113 6.11 -20.43 30.89
N ALA A 114 6.82 -21.55 31.03
CA ALA A 114 7.53 -21.91 32.26
C ALA A 114 8.61 -20.88 32.64
N GLY A 115 9.25 -20.23 31.66
CA GLY A 115 10.19 -19.14 31.90
C GLY A 115 9.53 -17.84 32.37
N GLN A 116 8.20 -17.73 32.28
CA GLN A 116 7.42 -16.52 32.55
C GLN A 116 6.08 -16.85 33.26
N PRO A 117 6.11 -17.50 34.44
CA PRO A 117 4.93 -18.08 35.09
C PRO A 117 3.86 -17.05 35.49
N ASP A 118 4.25 -15.80 35.76
CA ASP A 118 3.35 -14.73 36.19
C ASP A 118 2.94 -13.77 35.05
N VAL A 119 3.29 -14.08 33.80
CA VAL A 119 3.00 -13.23 32.64
C VAL A 119 1.68 -13.63 31.97
N ASP A 120 0.85 -12.62 31.75
CA ASP A 120 -0.39 -12.71 30.98
C ASP A 120 -0.18 -12.17 29.55
N PHE A 121 -0.39 -13.01 28.54
CA PHE A 121 -0.25 -12.66 27.13
C PHE A 121 -1.60 -12.31 26.53
N ILE A 122 -1.91 -11.01 26.48
CA ILE A 122 -3.16 -10.50 25.95
C ILE A 122 -2.95 -9.07 25.42
N GLU A 123 -3.36 -8.83 24.17
CA GLU A 123 -3.40 -7.47 23.63
C GLU A 123 -4.39 -6.63 24.44
N SER A 124 -3.93 -5.51 24.99
CA SER A 124 -4.77 -4.62 25.79
C SER A 124 -4.34 -3.16 25.60
N ALA A 125 -4.95 -2.50 24.62
CA ALA A 125 -4.80 -1.09 24.32
C ALA A 125 -5.93 -0.28 24.96
N THR A 126 -5.60 0.89 25.52
CA THR A 126 -6.58 1.80 26.12
C THR A 126 -7.38 2.51 25.04
N THR A 127 -8.70 2.62 25.20
CA THR A 127 -9.58 3.31 24.23
C THR A 127 -9.45 4.83 24.24
N ALA A 128 -8.72 5.41 25.21
CA ALA A 128 -8.57 6.85 25.39
C ALA A 128 -7.43 7.43 24.54
N ASP A 129 -6.34 6.66 24.36
CA ASP A 129 -5.07 7.20 23.84
C ASP A 129 -4.67 6.62 22.49
N VAL A 130 -5.25 5.49 22.07
CA VAL A 130 -4.87 4.80 20.83
C VAL A 130 -6.11 4.27 20.11
N SER A 131 -6.30 4.66 18.83
CA SER A 131 -7.31 4.05 17.98
C SER A 131 -6.84 2.65 17.57
N TRP A 132 -7.40 1.63 18.21
CA TRP A 132 -7.08 0.23 17.93
C TRP A 132 -7.86 -0.33 16.75
N THR A 133 -8.99 0.31 16.36
CA THR A 133 -9.81 -0.17 15.24
C THR A 133 -9.44 0.55 13.94
N GLU A 134 -9.24 -0.21 12.85
CA GLU A 134 -9.14 0.35 11.50
C GLU A 134 -10.53 0.86 11.05
N GLY A 135 -10.93 2.02 11.57
CA GLY A 135 -12.23 2.62 11.32
C GLY A 135 -13.37 1.92 12.09
N GLY A 136 -14.11 2.68 12.90
CA GLY A 136 -15.26 2.12 13.60
C GLY A 136 -15.60 2.85 14.89
N LEU A 137 -16.37 2.14 15.73
CA LEU A 137 -16.73 2.57 17.08
C LEU A 137 -15.61 2.09 18.02
N ASP A 138 -14.92 3.01 18.70
CA ASP A 138 -13.95 2.71 19.77
C ASP A 138 -14.61 2.91 21.14
N ALA A 139 -14.52 4.10 21.72
CA ALA A 139 -15.19 4.45 22.99
C ALA A 139 -16.73 4.28 22.92
N GLU A 140 -17.30 4.36 21.72
CA GLU A 140 -18.72 4.18 21.48
C GLU A 140 -19.19 2.73 21.70
N ARG A 141 -18.30 1.72 21.64
CA ARG A 141 -18.66 0.32 22.00
C ARG A 141 -19.13 0.20 23.45
N PHE A 142 -18.62 1.06 24.31
CA PHE A 142 -18.88 1.05 25.76
C PHE A 142 -20.03 1.98 26.15
N THR A 143 -20.23 3.06 25.39
CA THR A 143 -21.19 4.11 25.74
C THR A 143 -22.52 3.98 24.99
N LEU A 144 -22.58 3.36 23.81
CA LEU A 144 -23.82 3.18 23.06
C LEU A 144 -24.55 1.87 23.42
N ARG A 145 -25.76 1.71 22.89
CA ARG A 145 -26.57 0.48 22.96
C ARG A 145 -26.65 -0.16 21.58
N PHE A 146 -26.61 -1.49 21.56
CA PHE A 146 -26.54 -2.29 20.34
C PHE A 146 -27.63 -3.38 20.33
N PRO A 147 -28.92 -3.01 20.20
CA PRO A 147 -30.03 -3.98 20.22
C PRO A 147 -30.12 -4.81 18.93
N PHE A 148 -29.53 -4.33 17.83
CA PHE A 148 -29.59 -4.99 16.52
C PHE A 148 -28.29 -5.72 16.22
N SER A 149 -28.37 -6.91 15.61
CA SER A 149 -27.20 -7.65 15.16
C SER A 149 -26.57 -6.98 13.94
N TRP A 150 -25.30 -6.62 14.03
CA TRP A 150 -24.55 -6.04 12.91
C TRP A 150 -24.54 -6.94 11.67
N LYS A 151 -24.44 -8.27 11.87
CA LYS A 151 -24.34 -9.25 10.78
C LYS A 151 -25.68 -9.51 10.10
N LYS A 152 -26.80 -9.47 10.85
CA LYS A 152 -28.13 -9.78 10.32
C LYS A 152 -28.91 -8.53 9.88
N GLN A 153 -28.72 -7.40 10.55
CA GLN A 153 -29.52 -6.19 10.40
C GLN A 153 -28.64 -4.94 10.33
N ARG A 154 -27.70 -4.92 9.36
CA ARG A 154 -26.70 -3.85 9.22
C ARG A 154 -27.31 -2.44 9.16
N ARG A 155 -28.39 -2.26 8.38
CA ARG A 155 -29.05 -0.95 8.23
C ARG A 155 -29.64 -0.43 9.55
N LEU A 156 -30.30 -1.30 10.32
CA LEU A 156 -30.87 -0.93 11.61
C LEU A 156 -29.79 -0.68 12.66
N PHE A 157 -28.70 -1.45 12.63
CA PHE A 157 -27.53 -1.19 13.46
C PHE A 157 -26.99 0.23 13.20
N ASP A 158 -26.67 0.56 11.94
CA ASP A 158 -26.10 1.86 11.57
C ASP A 158 -27.07 3.00 11.89
N LEU A 159 -28.37 2.82 11.64
CA LEU A 159 -29.40 3.80 11.97
C LEU A 159 -29.48 4.03 13.48
N SER A 160 -29.44 2.97 14.29
CA SER A 160 -29.48 3.08 15.76
C SER A 160 -28.28 3.83 16.32
N VAL A 161 -27.09 3.65 15.73
CA VAL A 161 -25.88 4.39 16.10
C VAL A 161 -26.03 5.86 15.75
N LYS A 162 -26.49 6.18 14.53
CA LYS A 162 -26.73 7.56 14.09
C LYS A 162 -27.73 8.29 14.98
N ILE A 163 -28.85 7.64 15.32
CA ILE A 163 -29.88 8.22 16.20
C ILE A 163 -29.31 8.47 17.60
N GLN A 164 -28.61 7.51 18.20
CA GLN A 164 -28.02 7.70 19.53
C GLN A 164 -26.97 8.83 19.55
N ARG A 165 -26.16 8.95 18.49
CA ARG A 165 -25.21 10.07 18.31
C ARG A 165 -25.94 11.41 18.23
N ALA A 166 -26.99 11.49 17.41
CA ALA A 166 -27.79 12.71 17.25
C ALA A 166 -28.50 13.13 18.54
N LEU A 167 -29.00 12.17 19.32
CA LEU A 167 -29.68 12.41 20.60
C LEU A 167 -28.71 12.59 21.78
N GLY A 168 -27.39 12.44 21.59
CA GLY A 168 -26.40 12.55 22.67
C GLY A 168 -26.52 11.49 23.77
N VAL A 169 -27.25 10.39 23.53
CA VAL A 169 -27.53 9.37 24.53
C VAL A 169 -26.29 8.50 24.77
N LYS A 170 -25.70 8.60 25.96
CA LYS A 170 -24.54 7.81 26.37
C LYS A 170 -24.81 7.04 27.66
N ARG A 171 -24.35 5.80 27.73
CA ARG A 171 -24.27 5.01 28.96
C ARG A 171 -23.03 5.42 29.74
N LYS A 172 -23.14 5.39 31.07
CA LYS A 172 -22.00 5.56 31.97
C LYS A 172 -21.21 4.27 32.03
N ILE A 173 -19.90 4.40 31.90
CA ILE A 173 -18.93 3.33 32.17
C ILE A 173 -18.84 3.19 33.70
N PRO A 174 -18.83 1.98 34.28
CA PRO A 174 -18.63 1.80 35.72
C PRO A 174 -17.28 2.40 36.15
N ASN A 175 -17.29 3.20 37.22
CA ASN A 175 -16.07 3.89 37.71
C ASN A 175 -14.96 2.93 38.12
N SER A 176 -15.27 1.64 38.33
CA SER A 176 -14.32 0.61 38.72
C SER A 176 -13.47 0.05 37.57
N ILE A 177 -13.74 0.44 36.32
CA ILE A 177 -13.03 -0.06 35.15
C ILE A 177 -12.57 1.06 34.21
N VAL A 178 -11.41 0.81 33.58
CA VAL A 178 -10.94 1.56 32.41
C VAL A 178 -11.05 0.62 31.21
N PRO A 179 -11.89 0.92 30.20
CA PRO A 179 -12.04 0.06 29.04
C PRO A 179 -10.73 -0.14 28.28
N HIS A 180 -10.40 -1.40 28.04
CA HIS A 180 -9.31 -1.81 27.16
C HIS A 180 -9.85 -2.69 26.05
N MET A 181 -9.17 -2.66 24.90
CA MET A 181 -9.51 -3.44 23.72
C MET A 181 -8.30 -4.21 23.19
N GLY A 182 -8.55 -5.33 22.52
CA GLY A 182 -7.52 -6.14 21.91
C GLY A 182 -8.07 -7.42 21.28
N SER A 183 -7.17 -8.26 20.77
CA SER A 183 -7.54 -9.58 20.24
C SER A 183 -8.31 -10.44 21.26
N GLN A 184 -9.35 -11.15 20.77
CA GLN A 184 -10.06 -12.18 21.53
C GLN A 184 -9.13 -13.32 22.02
N TRP A 185 -8.02 -13.58 21.31
CA TRP A 185 -7.15 -14.73 21.56
C TRP A 185 -6.01 -14.36 22.52
N TRP A 186 -5.95 -15.04 23.66
CA TRP A 186 -5.01 -14.77 24.75
C TRP A 186 -4.48 -16.05 25.38
N CYS A 187 -3.40 -15.92 26.15
CA CYS A 187 -2.89 -16.94 27.06
C CYS A 187 -2.68 -16.31 28.43
N LEU A 188 -3.50 -16.69 29.41
CA LEU A 188 -3.54 -16.05 30.73
C LEU A 188 -3.14 -17.04 31.83
N SER A 189 -2.46 -16.52 32.84
CA SER A 189 -2.10 -17.25 34.06
C SER A 189 -3.36 -17.66 34.84
N SER A 190 -3.25 -18.78 35.54
CA SER A 190 -4.34 -19.29 36.38
C SER A 190 -4.64 -18.35 37.54
N VAL A 191 -3.62 -17.66 38.06
CA VAL A 191 -3.76 -16.65 39.11
C VAL A 191 -4.70 -15.53 38.64
N THR A 192 -4.41 -14.92 37.49
CA THR A 192 -5.22 -13.84 36.93
C THR A 192 -6.63 -14.30 36.59
N LEU A 193 -6.79 -15.48 35.96
CA LEU A 193 -8.13 -15.98 35.64
C LEU A 193 -8.96 -16.32 36.87
N LYS A 194 -8.37 -16.91 37.91
CA LYS A 194 -9.06 -17.17 39.19
C LYS A 194 -9.48 -15.86 39.86
N ALA A 195 -8.62 -14.83 39.84
CA ALA A 195 -8.95 -13.51 40.34
C ALA A 195 -10.12 -12.86 39.57
N ILE A 196 -10.11 -12.93 38.23
CA ILE A 196 -11.23 -12.48 37.39
C ILE A 196 -12.54 -13.21 37.76
N MET A 197 -12.49 -14.53 37.93
CA MET A 197 -13.66 -15.34 38.25
C MET A 197 -14.22 -15.07 39.65
N ALA A 198 -13.36 -14.65 40.58
CA ALA A 198 -13.66 -14.34 41.98
C ALA A 198 -13.87 -12.83 42.25
N ASP A 199 -13.87 -11.97 41.23
CA ASP A 199 -14.06 -10.52 41.42
C ASP A 199 -15.41 -10.24 42.14
N PRO A 200 -15.41 -9.50 43.26
CA PRO A 200 -16.64 -9.20 44.00
C PRO A 200 -17.67 -8.40 43.18
N GLN A 201 -17.22 -7.62 42.19
CA GLN A 201 -18.09 -6.84 41.30
C GLN A 201 -18.46 -7.59 40.01
N ARG A 202 -18.14 -8.87 39.91
CA ARG A 202 -18.33 -9.65 38.67
C ARG A 202 -19.75 -9.62 38.13
N SER A 203 -20.77 -9.67 38.99
CA SER A 203 -22.18 -9.60 38.55
C SER A 203 -22.51 -8.31 37.81
N ASP A 204 -22.01 -7.19 38.33
CA ASP A 204 -22.27 -5.85 37.79
C ASP A 204 -21.47 -5.61 36.50
N LEU A 205 -20.23 -6.11 36.46
CA LEU A 205 -19.38 -6.07 35.28
C LEU A 205 -19.97 -6.93 34.16
N ASP A 206 -20.40 -8.16 34.45
CA ASP A 206 -21.09 -9.03 33.49
C ASP A 206 -22.37 -8.38 32.95
N TYR A 207 -23.16 -7.75 33.82
CA TYR A 207 -24.37 -7.01 33.42
C TYR A 207 -24.05 -5.85 32.47
N TYR A 208 -22.96 -5.13 32.73
CA TYR A 208 -22.50 -4.04 31.89
C TYR A 208 -22.00 -4.51 30.52
N PHE A 209 -21.08 -5.49 30.50
CA PHE A 209 -20.46 -6.01 29.28
C PHE A 209 -21.40 -6.83 28.40
N LYS A 210 -22.49 -7.39 28.97
CA LYS A 210 -23.58 -7.99 28.19
C LYS A 210 -24.17 -7.07 27.11
N ARG A 211 -24.01 -5.76 27.29
CA ARG A 211 -24.55 -4.72 26.40
C ARG A 211 -23.46 -3.95 25.67
N VAL A 212 -22.19 -4.31 25.86
CA VAL A 212 -21.06 -3.77 25.10
C VAL A 212 -21.01 -4.52 23.77
N TRP A 213 -20.68 -3.82 22.69
CA TRP A 213 -20.51 -4.46 21.39
C TRP A 213 -19.11 -5.06 21.28
N ILE A 214 -19.05 -6.32 20.80
CA ILE A 214 -17.81 -7.12 20.75
C ILE A 214 -17.14 -7.19 22.14
N PRO A 215 -17.87 -7.71 23.15
CA PRO A 215 -17.34 -7.78 24.51
C PRO A 215 -16.21 -8.81 24.64
N ASP A 216 -16.08 -9.75 23.71
CA ASP A 216 -14.99 -10.72 23.65
C ASP A 216 -13.60 -10.10 23.35
N GLU A 217 -13.57 -8.91 22.75
CA GLU A 217 -12.36 -8.10 22.51
C GLU A 217 -12.12 -7.04 23.60
N SER A 218 -12.94 -7.00 24.66
CA SER A 218 -12.78 -5.97 25.72
C SER A 218 -12.95 -6.46 27.16
N TYR A 219 -13.73 -7.51 27.41
CA TYR A 219 -14.01 -8.02 28.75
C TYR A 219 -12.74 -8.49 29.44
N PHE A 220 -12.02 -9.44 28.84
CA PHE A 220 -10.80 -9.98 29.44
C PHE A 220 -9.68 -8.94 29.47
N GLN A 221 -9.56 -8.11 28.44
CA GLN A 221 -8.57 -7.04 28.32
C GLN A 221 -8.73 -6.04 29.47
N THR A 222 -9.98 -5.66 29.76
CA THR A 222 -10.30 -4.73 30.86
C THR A 222 -10.07 -5.36 32.23
N LEU A 223 -10.47 -6.61 32.44
CA LEU A 223 -10.34 -7.26 33.75
C LEU A 223 -8.91 -7.73 34.05
N VAL A 224 -8.15 -8.14 33.04
CA VAL A 224 -6.72 -8.47 33.21
C VAL A 224 -5.96 -7.22 33.69
N ARG A 225 -6.24 -6.03 33.17
CA ARG A 225 -5.63 -4.78 33.65
C ARG A 225 -5.94 -4.43 35.11
N ARG A 226 -7.00 -5.01 35.67
CA ARG A 226 -7.40 -4.84 37.08
C ARG A 226 -6.74 -5.87 38.01
N HIS A 227 -6.51 -7.09 37.52
CA HIS A 227 -6.10 -8.23 38.36
C HIS A 227 -4.68 -8.72 38.13
N SER A 228 -4.14 -8.55 36.92
CA SER A 228 -2.81 -9.04 36.56
C SER A 228 -1.71 -8.12 37.10
N LYS A 229 -0.60 -8.75 37.48
CA LYS A 229 0.63 -8.05 37.89
C LYS A 229 1.55 -7.75 36.71
N ASN A 230 1.55 -8.61 35.68
CA ASN A 230 2.48 -8.50 34.56
C ASN A 230 1.79 -8.89 33.25
N ILE A 231 1.63 -7.90 32.36
CA ILE A 231 0.94 -8.06 31.09
C ILE A 231 1.93 -7.83 29.96
N GLN A 232 2.05 -8.82 29.09
CA GLN A 232 2.67 -8.62 27.78
C GLN A 232 1.56 -8.38 26.75
N SER A 233 1.50 -7.15 26.23
CA SER A 233 0.42 -6.71 25.32
C SER A 233 0.59 -7.26 23.89
N GLN A 234 0.56 -8.58 23.76
CA GLN A 234 0.62 -9.31 22.50
C GLN A 234 -0.14 -10.64 22.60
N SER A 235 -0.71 -11.11 21.48
CA SER A 235 -1.24 -12.47 21.41
C SER A 235 -0.15 -13.46 21.01
N LEU A 236 -0.16 -14.65 21.59
CA LEU A 236 0.66 -15.78 21.12
C LEU A 236 0.06 -16.46 19.87
N THR A 237 -1.08 -15.97 19.38
CA THR A 237 -1.71 -16.41 18.14
C THR A 237 -1.40 -15.43 17.00
N LEU A 238 -0.78 -15.93 15.93
CA LEU A 238 -0.62 -15.20 14.67
C LEU A 238 -1.99 -15.05 14.00
N SER A 239 -2.51 -13.83 14.00
CA SER A 239 -3.70 -13.43 13.23
C SER A 239 -3.36 -12.21 12.38
N VAL A 240 -3.75 -12.26 11.12
CA VAL A 240 -3.56 -11.16 10.15
C VAL A 240 -4.91 -10.77 9.60
N PHE A 241 -5.14 -9.47 9.37
CA PHE A 241 -6.39 -8.92 8.86
C PHE A 241 -6.17 -8.22 7.52
N ASP A 242 -7.17 -8.25 6.66
CA ASP A 242 -7.18 -7.51 5.40
C ASP A 242 -7.60 -6.04 5.61
N HIS A 243 -7.64 -5.26 4.51
CA HIS A 243 -8.03 -3.85 4.53
C HIS A 243 -9.47 -3.57 4.95
N GLN A 244 -10.30 -4.60 5.10
CA GLN A 244 -11.69 -4.51 5.55
C GLN A 244 -11.84 -5.00 6.99
N GLY A 245 -10.74 -5.31 7.69
CA GLY A 245 -10.75 -5.87 9.03
C GLY A 245 -11.24 -7.33 9.07
N LYS A 246 -11.21 -8.06 7.95
CA LYS A 246 -11.53 -9.49 7.92
C LYS A 246 -10.27 -10.31 8.15
N PRO A 247 -10.33 -11.38 8.97
CA PRO A 247 -9.18 -12.23 9.20
C PRO A 247 -8.77 -12.94 7.90
N HIS A 248 -7.48 -12.96 7.61
CA HIS A 248 -6.91 -13.70 6.50
C HIS A 248 -7.04 -15.21 6.75
N ILE A 249 -7.28 -15.96 5.68
CA ILE A 249 -7.39 -17.42 5.70
C ILE A 249 -6.12 -18.00 5.11
N PHE A 250 -5.41 -18.81 5.87
CA PHE A 250 -4.23 -19.53 5.42
C PHE A 250 -4.63 -20.85 4.73
N TYR A 251 -4.02 -21.10 3.58
CA TYR A 251 -4.18 -22.29 2.74
C TYR A 251 -2.84 -23.04 2.62
N ASP A 252 -2.84 -24.21 1.96
CA ASP A 252 -1.67 -25.10 1.85
C ASP A 252 -0.42 -24.47 1.21
N ASP A 253 -0.59 -23.47 0.35
CA ASP A 253 0.48 -22.68 -0.25
C ASP A 253 1.19 -21.75 0.75
N HIS A 254 0.59 -21.49 1.92
CA HIS A 254 1.18 -20.69 2.99
C HIS A 254 2.11 -21.48 3.92
N LEU A 255 2.33 -22.78 3.67
CA LEU A 255 3.15 -23.65 4.53
C LEU A 255 4.53 -23.05 4.84
N GLN A 256 5.27 -22.62 3.82
CA GLN A 256 6.62 -22.07 4.02
C GLN A 256 6.61 -20.73 4.78
N LEU A 257 5.55 -19.93 4.59
CA LEU A 257 5.37 -18.68 5.32
C LEU A 257 5.15 -18.95 6.82
N LEU A 258 4.27 -19.90 7.14
CA LEU A 258 3.96 -20.27 8.52
C LEU A 258 5.15 -20.91 9.23
N ARG A 259 5.92 -21.77 8.55
CA ARG A 259 7.16 -22.37 9.10
C ARG A 259 8.18 -21.29 9.48
N ARG A 260 8.34 -20.24 8.66
CA ARG A 260 9.28 -19.15 8.93
C ARG A 260 8.81 -18.17 10.02
N SER A 261 7.54 -18.23 10.42
CA SER A 261 6.98 -17.29 11.40
C SER A 261 7.51 -17.51 12.82
N ASN A 262 7.93 -18.74 13.15
CA ASN A 262 8.27 -19.19 14.50
C ASN A 262 7.18 -18.91 15.56
N CYS A 263 5.94 -18.59 15.15
CA CYS A 263 4.81 -18.39 16.04
C CYS A 263 4.32 -19.73 16.62
N PHE A 264 3.69 -19.70 17.79
CA PHE A 264 3.19 -20.94 18.42
C PHE A 264 1.90 -21.46 17.78
N VAL A 265 1.00 -20.55 17.42
CA VAL A 265 -0.32 -20.86 16.86
C VAL A 265 -0.66 -19.86 15.77
N ALA A 266 -1.36 -20.28 14.71
CA ALA A 266 -1.89 -19.38 13.69
C ALA A 266 -3.42 -19.49 13.52
N ARG A 267 -4.01 -18.38 13.07
CA ARG A 267 -5.43 -18.22 12.77
C ARG A 267 -5.62 -17.25 11.59
N LYS A 268 -6.52 -17.49 10.64
CA LYS A 268 -7.48 -18.61 10.52
C LYS A 268 -6.99 -19.62 9.50
N ILE A 269 -7.00 -20.91 9.83
CA ILE A 269 -6.68 -21.96 8.85
C ILE A 269 -7.93 -22.40 8.09
N TRP A 270 -7.81 -22.62 6.78
CA TRP A 270 -8.86 -23.20 5.96
C TRP A 270 -9.11 -24.67 6.34
N PRO A 271 -10.36 -25.13 6.55
CA PRO A 271 -10.62 -26.50 6.99
C PRO A 271 -10.10 -27.60 6.06
N SER A 272 -10.02 -27.33 4.76
CA SER A 272 -9.48 -28.27 3.75
C SER A 272 -8.00 -28.02 3.42
N ALA A 273 -7.27 -27.31 4.29
CA ALA A 273 -5.81 -27.17 4.18
C ALA A 273 -5.10 -28.45 4.68
N ASP A 274 -5.37 -29.58 4.03
CA ASP A 274 -4.89 -30.90 4.43
C ASP A 274 -3.38 -30.94 4.62
N ARG A 275 -2.63 -30.23 3.77
CA ARG A 275 -1.17 -30.18 3.85
C ARG A 275 -0.70 -29.45 5.11
N LEU A 276 -1.35 -28.34 5.48
CA LEU A 276 -1.01 -27.62 6.72
C LEU A 276 -1.28 -28.49 7.95
N TYR A 277 -2.48 -29.05 8.05
CA TYR A 277 -2.86 -29.90 9.19
C TYR A 277 -1.94 -31.12 9.30
N SER A 278 -1.74 -31.84 8.19
CA SER A 278 -0.87 -33.03 8.17
C SER A 278 0.56 -32.70 8.56
N HIS A 279 1.09 -31.54 8.14
CA HIS A 279 2.45 -31.15 8.47
C HIS A 279 2.60 -30.74 9.94
N PHE A 280 1.80 -29.77 10.41
CA PHE A 280 1.98 -29.17 11.73
C PHE A 280 1.45 -30.04 12.88
N LEU A 281 0.54 -30.98 12.61
CA LEU A 281 0.09 -31.96 13.60
C LEU A 281 0.91 -33.26 13.59
N SER A 282 1.89 -33.40 12.68
CA SER A 282 2.78 -34.56 12.65
C SER A 282 3.91 -34.47 13.68
N GLU A 283 4.42 -35.62 14.11
CA GLU A 283 5.57 -35.73 15.02
C GLU A 283 6.93 -35.44 14.32
N ASN A 284 6.94 -35.38 12.98
CA ASN A 284 8.17 -35.39 12.18
C ASN A 284 8.90 -34.04 12.12
N ASP A 285 8.24 -32.90 12.39
CA ASP A 285 8.88 -31.56 12.40
C ASP A 285 8.98 -30.99 13.83
N GLN A 286 9.21 -31.86 14.82
CA GLN A 286 9.45 -31.48 16.22
C GLN A 286 10.87 -30.95 16.49
N LYS A 287 11.42 -30.12 15.59
CA LYS A 287 12.63 -29.37 15.93
C LYS A 287 12.25 -28.25 16.90
N THR A 288 12.49 -28.51 18.18
CA THR A 288 12.42 -27.49 19.23
C THR A 288 13.33 -26.34 18.85
N SER A 289 12.81 -25.12 18.85
CA SER A 289 13.58 -23.93 18.52
C SER A 289 13.53 -22.95 19.69
N ASP A 290 14.68 -22.49 20.18
CA ASP A 290 14.71 -21.43 21.20
C ASP A 290 14.43 -20.04 20.60
N SER A 291 14.19 -19.96 19.29
CA SER A 291 13.87 -18.69 18.62
C SER A 291 12.55 -18.10 19.11
N LEU A 292 12.58 -16.80 19.39
CA LEU A 292 11.38 -16.02 19.68
C LEU A 292 10.43 -15.99 18.46
N PRO A 293 9.10 -15.93 18.67
CA PRO A 293 8.12 -15.73 17.60
C PRO A 293 8.40 -14.47 16.77
N ASN A 294 8.38 -14.58 15.44
CA ASN A 294 8.59 -13.45 14.52
C ASN A 294 7.32 -13.18 13.68
N ALA A 295 6.25 -12.78 14.37
CA ALA A 295 5.00 -12.40 13.72
C ALA A 295 5.16 -11.17 12.80
N GLU A 296 6.09 -10.26 13.12
CA GLU A 296 6.29 -9.02 12.36
C GLU A 296 6.74 -9.29 10.92
N GLN A 297 7.69 -10.21 10.72
CA GLN A 297 8.18 -10.49 9.38
C GLN A 297 7.05 -10.99 8.47
N VAL A 298 6.19 -11.87 8.99
CA VAL A 298 5.00 -12.34 8.26
C VAL A 298 4.02 -11.19 8.01
N LYS A 299 3.73 -10.38 9.03
CA LYS A 299 2.85 -9.21 8.90
C LYS A 299 3.34 -8.24 7.82
N ARG A 300 4.66 -8.01 7.69
CA ARG A 300 5.24 -7.15 6.64
C ARG A 300 4.93 -7.65 5.23
N TYR A 301 4.95 -8.96 4.98
CA TYR A 301 4.55 -9.50 3.68
C TYR A 301 3.09 -9.18 3.34
N PHE A 302 2.19 -9.34 4.32
CA PHE A 302 0.78 -9.03 4.15
C PHE A 302 0.52 -7.53 3.99
N VAL A 303 1.25 -6.66 4.69
CA VAL A 303 1.16 -5.20 4.50
C VAL A 303 1.54 -4.84 3.06
N ARG A 304 2.67 -5.33 2.55
CA ARG A 304 3.08 -5.09 1.16
C ARG A 304 2.08 -5.64 0.14
N ALA A 305 1.54 -6.84 0.38
CA ALA A 305 0.51 -7.43 -0.47
C ALA A 305 -0.77 -6.58 -0.46
N ARG A 306 -1.18 -6.09 0.72
CA ARG A 306 -2.33 -5.19 0.89
C ARG A 306 -2.10 -3.89 0.11
N GLU A 307 -0.97 -3.21 0.32
CA GLU A 307 -0.62 -1.98 -0.41
C GLU A 307 -0.66 -2.18 -1.92
N ARG A 308 -0.07 -3.28 -2.42
CA ARG A 308 -0.10 -3.60 -3.85
C ARG A 308 -1.51 -3.93 -4.35
N SER A 309 -2.34 -4.57 -3.53
CA SER A 309 -3.73 -4.88 -3.87
C SER A 309 -4.64 -3.65 -3.86
N THR A 310 -4.35 -2.63 -3.04
CA THR A 310 -5.19 -1.43 -2.90
C THR A 310 -4.70 -0.30 -3.79
N LYS A 311 -3.39 -0.02 -3.81
CA LYS A 311 -2.77 1.06 -4.60
C LYS A 311 -2.38 0.65 -6.02
N GLY A 312 -2.21 -0.65 -6.27
CA GLY A 312 -1.68 -1.15 -7.55
C GLY A 312 -0.15 -1.20 -7.55
N ARG A 313 0.46 -1.30 -8.74
CA ARG A 313 1.90 -1.13 -8.92
C ARG A 313 2.13 0.18 -9.69
N PRO A 314 3.08 1.03 -9.28
CA PRO A 314 3.45 2.23 -10.03
C PRO A 314 3.69 1.92 -11.51
N GLY A 315 3.10 2.70 -12.42
CA GLY A 315 3.26 2.52 -13.86
C GLY A 315 2.56 1.33 -14.52
N LEU A 316 2.05 0.34 -13.76
CA LEU A 316 1.35 -0.81 -14.35
C LEU A 316 -0.16 -0.62 -14.33
N TYR A 317 -0.73 -0.45 -15.52
CA TYR A 317 -2.17 -0.36 -15.73
C TYR A 317 -2.60 -1.51 -16.62
N MET A 318 -3.48 -2.38 -16.11
CA MET A 318 -3.96 -3.53 -16.86
C MET A 318 -5.44 -3.81 -16.57
N GLN A 319 -6.13 -4.49 -17.48
CA GLN A 319 -7.57 -4.79 -17.34
C GLN A 319 -7.90 -5.46 -16.00
N SER A 320 -7.06 -6.41 -15.55
CA SER A 320 -7.27 -7.12 -14.29
C SER A 320 -6.93 -6.28 -13.05
N ARG A 321 -6.23 -5.15 -13.21
CA ARG A 321 -5.95 -4.20 -12.13
C ARG A 321 -5.76 -2.79 -12.68
N PHE A 322 -6.86 -2.05 -12.72
CA PHE A 322 -6.87 -0.64 -13.05
C PHE A 322 -7.13 0.17 -11.76
N PRO A 323 -6.10 0.77 -11.14
CA PRO A 323 -6.25 1.46 -9.86
C PRO A 323 -7.13 2.71 -10.00
N ASN A 324 -7.89 3.03 -8.94
CA ASN A 324 -8.62 4.30 -8.87
C ASN A 324 -7.61 5.46 -8.83
N ALA A 325 -7.92 6.56 -9.49
CA ALA A 325 -7.06 7.74 -9.60
C ALA A 325 -6.60 8.26 -8.22
N ASP A 326 -7.48 8.20 -7.21
CA ASP A 326 -7.19 8.65 -5.85
C ASP A 326 -6.15 7.79 -5.10
N TYR A 327 -5.85 6.59 -5.58
CA TYR A 327 -4.90 5.67 -4.94
C TYR A 327 -3.53 5.62 -5.61
N VAL A 328 -3.39 6.18 -6.81
CA VAL A 328 -2.15 6.18 -7.57
C VAL A 328 -1.25 7.29 -7.03
N GLN A 329 -0.11 6.93 -6.44
CA GLN A 329 0.86 7.89 -5.94
C GLN A 329 1.79 8.38 -7.06
N GLU A 330 2.34 7.45 -7.86
CA GLU A 330 3.20 7.69 -9.02
C GLU A 330 2.51 7.23 -10.31
N VAL A 331 2.59 8.03 -11.37
CA VAL A 331 1.92 7.68 -12.64
C VAL A 331 2.69 6.60 -13.37
N THR A 332 4.01 6.74 -13.48
CA THR A 332 4.93 5.83 -14.19
C THR A 332 5.68 4.90 -13.24
N ALA A 333 6.48 3.98 -13.79
CA ALA A 333 7.14 2.92 -13.03
C ALA A 333 8.55 3.28 -12.53
N SER A 334 9.17 4.28 -13.13
CA SER A 334 10.55 4.73 -12.87
C SER A 334 10.74 6.17 -13.37
N GLU A 335 11.84 6.79 -12.97
CA GLU A 335 12.21 8.14 -13.42
C GLU A 335 12.48 8.19 -14.93
N TYR A 336 12.17 9.34 -15.54
CA TYR A 336 12.43 9.67 -16.94
C TYR A 336 12.61 11.19 -17.10
N SER A 337 13.29 11.60 -18.17
CA SER A 337 13.54 13.01 -18.46
C SER A 337 12.80 13.48 -19.72
N VAL A 338 12.28 14.70 -19.65
CA VAL A 338 11.54 15.35 -20.74
C VAL A 338 12.23 16.65 -21.09
N PHE A 339 12.54 16.85 -22.36
CA PHE A 339 13.25 18.02 -22.86
C PHE A 339 12.36 18.85 -23.79
N GLN A 340 12.33 20.17 -23.57
CA GLN A 340 11.74 21.13 -24.50
C GLN A 340 12.80 22.15 -24.92
N GLY A 341 12.97 22.34 -26.23
CA GLY A 341 13.82 23.40 -26.77
C GLY A 341 15.28 23.00 -27.02
N PHE A 342 15.73 21.87 -26.49
CA PHE A 342 17.13 21.45 -26.63
C PHE A 342 17.46 21.05 -28.06
N SER A 343 16.61 20.25 -28.71
CA SER A 343 16.81 19.82 -30.10
C SER A 343 16.63 20.97 -31.11
N GLU A 344 15.89 22.03 -30.74
CA GLU A 344 15.79 23.23 -31.56
C GLU A 344 17.04 24.12 -31.49
N ILE A 345 17.77 24.07 -30.38
CA ILE A 345 18.95 24.90 -30.12
C ILE A 345 20.22 24.20 -30.58
N PHE A 346 20.38 22.92 -30.22
CA PHE A 346 21.59 22.14 -30.43
C PHE A 346 21.41 21.15 -31.59
N ILE A 347 22.41 21.11 -32.46
CA ILE A 347 22.49 20.17 -33.57
C ILE A 347 22.76 18.77 -33.01
N ASP A 348 21.98 17.78 -33.46
CA ASP A 348 22.09 16.36 -33.07
C ASP A 348 22.08 16.14 -31.55
N PHE A 349 21.26 16.91 -30.83
CA PHE A 349 21.16 16.86 -29.37
C PHE A 349 20.88 15.45 -28.85
N GLU A 350 19.98 14.70 -29.49
CA GLU A 350 19.60 13.37 -29.05
C GLU A 350 20.78 12.41 -29.06
N SER A 351 21.55 12.40 -30.15
CA SER A 351 22.74 11.55 -30.29
C SER A 351 23.83 11.97 -29.31
N TRP A 352 24.07 13.28 -29.19
CA TRP A 352 25.04 13.80 -28.22
C TRP A 352 24.65 13.42 -26.78
N PHE A 353 23.38 13.57 -26.41
CA PHE A 353 22.91 13.26 -25.06
C PHE A 353 22.97 11.75 -24.78
N GLU A 354 22.66 10.90 -25.75
CA GLU A 354 22.76 9.43 -25.61
C GLU A 354 24.21 8.93 -25.48
N GLU A 355 25.18 9.62 -26.11
CA GLU A 355 26.60 9.29 -25.92
C GLU A 355 27.11 9.66 -24.52
N HIS A 356 26.56 10.73 -23.94
CA HIS A 356 27.03 11.31 -22.67
C HIS A 356 26.16 10.93 -21.47
N SER A 357 24.99 10.33 -21.70
CA SER A 357 24.11 9.78 -20.68
C SER A 357 23.86 8.31 -20.98
N LYS A 358 23.90 7.43 -19.98
CA LYS A 358 23.51 6.02 -20.16
C LYS A 358 22.00 5.82 -20.41
N ALA A 359 21.30 6.89 -20.81
CA ALA A 359 19.87 6.92 -21.06
C ALA A 359 19.55 6.61 -22.52
N ARG A 360 18.29 6.25 -22.78
CA ARG A 360 17.74 6.07 -24.12
C ARG A 360 17.06 7.36 -24.54
N VAL A 361 17.50 7.99 -25.63
CA VAL A 361 17.00 9.32 -26.03
C VAL A 361 16.13 9.22 -27.28
N HIS A 362 14.87 9.59 -27.13
CA HIS A 362 13.90 9.66 -28.21
C HIS A 362 13.74 11.09 -28.71
N GLY A 363 13.23 11.25 -29.94
CA GLY A 363 12.80 12.55 -30.45
C GLY A 363 11.45 12.95 -29.86
N HIS A 364 10.65 13.68 -30.64
CA HIS A 364 9.30 14.08 -30.26
C HIS A 364 8.35 12.87 -30.23
N LEU A 365 8.16 12.25 -29.06
CA LEU A 365 7.29 11.08 -28.96
C LEU A 365 5.81 11.41 -29.16
N PHE A 366 5.42 12.67 -28.99
CA PHE A 366 4.04 13.14 -29.03
C PHE A 366 3.75 14.03 -30.24
N ASP A 367 4.60 13.93 -31.27
CA ASP A 367 4.46 14.69 -32.51
C ASP A 367 3.15 14.30 -33.24
N PRO A 368 2.41 15.24 -33.85
CA PRO A 368 1.13 14.96 -34.49
C PRO A 368 1.17 13.88 -35.58
N GLU A 369 2.31 13.64 -36.22
CA GLU A 369 2.44 12.68 -37.32
C GLU A 369 2.80 11.27 -36.82
N CYS A 370 3.82 11.16 -35.96
CA CYS A 370 4.27 9.87 -35.42
C CYS A 370 5.02 10.01 -34.09
N ALA A 371 5.32 8.89 -33.44
CA ALA A 371 6.21 8.83 -32.29
C ALA A 371 7.64 8.55 -32.75
N TYR A 372 8.55 9.52 -32.59
CA TYR A 372 9.95 9.39 -33.04
C TYR A 372 10.80 8.63 -32.01
N PHE A 373 10.90 7.31 -32.15
CA PHE A 373 11.74 6.47 -31.27
C PHE A 373 13.25 6.61 -31.59
N SER A 374 14.11 6.26 -30.61
CA SER A 374 15.56 6.13 -30.81
C SER A 374 15.79 5.08 -31.91
N ASN A 375 16.59 5.43 -32.92
CA ASN A 375 16.84 4.65 -34.14
C ASN A 375 15.72 4.63 -35.19
N GLN A 376 14.72 5.52 -35.12
CA GLN A 376 13.66 5.64 -36.15
C GLN A 376 12.89 4.33 -36.41
N SER A 377 12.69 3.53 -35.35
CA SER A 377 11.94 2.27 -35.44
C SER A 377 10.42 2.52 -35.45
N ASP A 378 9.68 1.72 -36.23
CA ASP A 378 8.20 1.79 -36.24
C ASP A 378 7.54 1.13 -35.03
N VAL A 379 8.26 0.23 -34.37
CA VAL A 379 7.81 -0.50 -33.19
C VAL A 379 8.92 -0.56 -32.16
N PHE A 380 8.60 -0.16 -30.94
CA PHE A 380 9.50 -0.18 -29.80
C PHE A 380 9.13 -1.28 -28.80
N LYS A 381 9.92 -1.41 -27.72
CA LYS A 381 9.76 -2.42 -26.67
C LYS A 381 8.30 -2.47 -26.17
N GLY A 382 7.80 -3.68 -25.96
CA GLY A 382 6.40 -3.91 -25.55
C GLY A 382 5.36 -3.74 -26.67
N GLY A 383 5.79 -3.66 -27.94
CA GLY A 383 4.89 -3.54 -29.08
C GLY A 383 4.31 -2.13 -29.27
N LEU A 384 4.99 -1.11 -28.75
CA LEU A 384 4.58 0.28 -28.90
C LEU A 384 4.83 0.76 -30.32
N SER A 385 3.77 1.13 -31.03
CA SER A 385 3.85 1.60 -32.42
C SER A 385 4.16 3.10 -32.49
N SER A 386 4.87 3.50 -33.55
CA SER A 386 5.11 4.91 -33.93
C SER A 386 3.83 5.62 -34.40
N SER A 387 2.71 4.93 -34.57
CA SER A 387 1.46 5.53 -35.05
C SER A 387 0.86 6.53 -34.05
N ALA A 388 0.81 7.82 -34.42
CA ALA A 388 0.13 8.86 -33.64
C ALA A 388 -1.34 8.49 -33.35
N LYS A 389 -2.05 7.93 -34.34
CA LYS A 389 -3.45 7.47 -34.18
C LYS A 389 -3.63 6.42 -33.08
N LEU A 390 -2.62 5.58 -32.81
CA LEU A 390 -2.68 4.58 -31.75
C LEU A 390 -2.26 5.18 -30.41
N ARG A 391 -1.17 5.97 -30.40
CA ARG A 391 -0.67 6.71 -29.24
C ARG A 391 -1.76 7.58 -28.62
N ASP A 392 -2.43 8.38 -29.44
CA ASP A 392 -3.37 9.42 -29.01
C ASP A 392 -4.73 8.87 -28.54
N ARG A 393 -5.00 7.56 -28.73
CA ARG A 393 -6.18 6.93 -28.10
C ARG A 393 -6.07 6.92 -26.58
N ASN A 394 -4.84 6.85 -26.06
CA ASN A 394 -4.56 6.89 -24.63
C ASN A 394 -3.10 7.29 -24.38
N VAL A 395 -2.86 8.60 -24.42
CA VAL A 395 -1.56 9.25 -24.18
C VAL A 395 -0.92 8.77 -22.87
N LYS A 396 -1.72 8.67 -21.79
CA LYS A 396 -1.26 8.18 -20.49
C LYS A 396 -0.76 6.73 -20.58
N ALA A 397 -1.54 5.85 -21.20
CA ALA A 397 -1.16 4.44 -21.33
C ALA A 397 0.07 4.26 -22.22
N PHE A 398 0.23 5.08 -23.26
CA PHE A 398 1.44 5.05 -24.09
C PHE A 398 2.68 5.36 -23.25
N LEU A 399 2.67 6.46 -22.50
CA LEU A 399 3.79 6.83 -21.61
C LEU A 399 4.04 5.75 -20.55
N THR A 400 3.00 5.29 -19.85
CA THR A 400 3.19 4.33 -18.76
C THR A 400 3.69 2.99 -19.27
N ASN A 401 3.24 2.53 -20.44
CA ASN A 401 3.75 1.33 -21.09
C ASN A 401 5.19 1.50 -21.59
N LEU A 402 5.56 2.68 -22.10
CA LEU A 402 6.95 2.96 -22.50
C LEU A 402 7.88 2.75 -21.31
N ILE A 403 7.61 3.46 -20.21
CA ILE A 403 8.44 3.40 -19.01
C ILE A 403 8.39 2.01 -18.35
N TRP A 404 7.23 1.35 -18.34
CA TRP A 404 7.09 0.01 -17.75
C TRP A 404 7.86 -1.06 -18.54
N ASN A 405 7.84 -1.03 -19.87
CA ASN A 405 8.51 -2.03 -20.71
C ASN A 405 10.02 -1.83 -20.82
N THR A 406 10.54 -0.68 -20.37
CA THR A 406 11.97 -0.35 -20.37
C THR A 406 12.56 -0.21 -18.96
N GLN A 407 11.95 -0.84 -17.95
CA GLN A 407 12.46 -0.82 -16.58
C GLN A 407 13.94 -1.22 -16.52
N GLY A 408 14.75 -0.36 -15.91
CA GLY A 408 16.21 -0.49 -15.83
C GLY A 408 16.98 0.40 -16.82
N GLU A 409 16.31 1.03 -17.79
CA GLU A 409 16.89 2.02 -18.70
C GLU A 409 16.20 3.38 -18.47
N HIS A 410 16.98 4.44 -18.19
CA HIS A 410 16.45 5.80 -18.08
C HIS A 410 15.97 6.27 -19.44
N GLN A 411 14.69 6.64 -19.57
CA GLN A 411 14.14 7.12 -20.84
C GLN A 411 14.16 8.64 -20.89
N CYS A 412 14.53 9.18 -22.04
CA CYS A 412 14.61 10.60 -22.34
C CYS A 412 13.84 10.88 -23.62
N PHE A 413 13.04 11.94 -23.69
CA PHE A 413 12.35 12.28 -24.93
C PHE A 413 12.09 13.79 -25.07
N GLN A 414 11.90 14.23 -26.32
CA GLN A 414 11.49 15.61 -26.60
C GLN A 414 9.98 15.76 -26.45
N TYR A 415 9.56 16.86 -25.85
CA TYR A 415 8.17 17.29 -25.76
C TYR A 415 8.12 18.82 -25.69
N GLY A 416 7.45 19.44 -26.65
CA GLY A 416 7.37 20.88 -26.78
C GLY A 416 6.03 21.37 -27.33
N PRO A 417 5.90 22.66 -27.66
CA PRO A 417 4.63 23.27 -28.05
C PRO A 417 4.05 22.75 -29.38
N ALA A 418 4.87 22.10 -30.21
CA ALA A 418 4.42 21.46 -31.44
C ALA A 418 3.71 20.12 -31.19
N ASP A 419 4.02 19.45 -30.07
CA ASP A 419 3.47 18.15 -29.71
C ASP A 419 1.98 18.21 -29.27
N THR A 420 1.39 17.02 -29.14
CA THR A 420 0.03 16.84 -28.64
C THR A 420 -0.06 17.26 -27.16
N PRO A 421 -0.86 18.27 -26.80
CA PRO A 421 -0.78 18.96 -25.49
C PRO A 421 -1.26 18.13 -24.29
N GLU A 422 -1.94 17.01 -24.53
CA GLU A 422 -2.58 16.17 -23.51
C GLU A 422 -1.59 15.53 -22.53
N LEU A 423 -0.33 15.36 -22.93
CA LEU A 423 0.71 14.79 -22.08
C LEU A 423 1.09 15.73 -20.92
N GLY A 424 1.04 17.04 -21.14
CA GLY A 424 1.56 18.04 -20.21
C GLY A 424 1.00 17.91 -18.78
N ASP A 425 -0.31 17.72 -18.66
CA ASP A 425 -0.99 17.53 -17.37
C ASP A 425 -0.57 16.22 -16.69
N ILE A 426 -0.31 15.17 -17.47
CA ILE A 426 0.05 13.84 -16.96
C ILE A 426 1.46 13.87 -16.36
N ILE A 427 2.43 14.41 -17.11
CA ILE A 427 3.84 14.44 -16.66
C ILE A 427 4.05 15.45 -15.53
N ALA A 428 3.29 16.55 -15.47
CA ALA A 428 3.37 17.52 -14.38
C ALA A 428 2.95 16.91 -13.02
N LEU A 429 1.98 16.00 -13.02
CA LEU A 429 1.48 15.32 -11.82
C LEU A 429 2.31 14.08 -11.42
N ASP A 430 3.27 13.67 -12.24
CA ASP A 430 4.10 12.50 -12.01
C ASP A 430 5.39 12.85 -11.26
N SER A 431 5.58 12.28 -10.07
CA SER A 431 6.79 12.51 -9.25
C SER A 431 8.07 11.94 -9.87
N ASN A 432 7.94 11.03 -10.84
CA ASN A 432 9.06 10.45 -11.56
C ASN A 432 9.56 11.32 -12.73
N ALA A 433 8.82 12.37 -13.11
CA ALA A 433 9.19 13.19 -14.26
C ALA A 433 10.25 14.23 -13.89
N ARG A 434 11.33 14.28 -14.68
CA ARG A 434 12.35 15.35 -14.67
C ARG A 434 12.17 16.18 -15.93
N ILE A 435 11.61 17.38 -15.81
CA ILE A 435 11.19 18.20 -16.95
C ILE A 435 12.13 19.40 -17.09
N MET A 436 12.67 19.58 -18.29
CA MET A 436 13.65 20.62 -18.62
C MET A 436 13.15 21.43 -19.80
N VAL A 437 12.88 22.70 -19.55
CA VAL A 437 12.21 23.58 -20.51
C VAL A 437 13.07 24.79 -20.78
N VAL A 438 13.35 25.01 -22.06
CA VAL A 438 13.93 26.23 -22.59
C VAL A 438 12.83 27.00 -23.30
N SER A 439 12.30 28.04 -22.63
CA SER A 439 11.17 28.78 -23.17
C SER A 439 11.58 29.63 -24.37
N GLY A 440 10.76 29.62 -25.41
CA GLY A 440 10.99 30.41 -26.62
C GLY A 440 11.87 29.75 -27.69
N ALA A 441 12.40 28.56 -27.43
CA ALA A 441 13.26 27.83 -28.37
C ALA A 441 12.58 27.46 -29.70
N TRP A 442 11.24 27.30 -29.69
CA TRP A 442 10.43 27.05 -30.89
C TRP A 442 10.58 28.11 -31.98
N ALA A 443 11.00 29.33 -31.62
CA ALA A 443 11.24 30.41 -32.57
C ALA A 443 12.40 30.10 -33.55
N ILE A 444 13.36 29.26 -33.14
CA ILE A 444 14.48 28.83 -34.00
C ILE A 444 13.96 27.97 -35.15
N SER A 445 13.08 27.02 -34.87
CA SER A 445 12.46 26.17 -35.89
C SER A 445 11.70 27.00 -36.94
N LEU A 446 10.98 28.03 -36.51
CA LEU A 446 10.31 28.97 -37.41
C LEU A 446 11.29 29.80 -38.24
N PHE A 447 12.34 30.34 -37.61
CA PHE A 447 13.39 31.10 -38.28
C PHE A 447 14.06 30.29 -39.39
N ARG A 448 14.29 28.99 -39.16
CA ARG A 448 14.92 28.07 -40.11
C ARG A 448 14.00 27.56 -41.22
N SER A 449 12.68 27.66 -41.04
CA SER A 449 11.70 27.11 -42.00
C SER A 449 11.57 27.89 -43.31
N GLU A 450 12.11 29.12 -43.36
CA GLU A 450 12.05 30.05 -44.51
C GLU A 450 10.65 30.23 -45.14
N LYS A 451 9.57 29.94 -44.39
CA LYS A 451 8.17 30.09 -44.84
C LYS A 451 7.77 31.57 -45.03
N PRO A 452 6.70 31.85 -45.80
CA PRO A 452 6.13 33.20 -45.88
C PRO A 452 5.74 33.75 -44.51
N PHE A 453 6.06 35.03 -44.27
CA PHE A 453 5.93 35.64 -42.94
C PHE A 453 4.49 35.65 -42.37
N SER A 454 3.48 35.70 -43.24
CA SER A 454 2.07 35.63 -42.84
C SER A 454 1.69 34.30 -42.18
N GLN A 455 2.28 33.19 -42.63
CA GLN A 455 2.10 31.86 -42.03
C GLN A 455 2.91 31.73 -40.73
N LEU A 456 4.14 32.27 -40.72
CA LEU A 456 5.01 32.27 -39.54
C LEU A 456 4.37 32.96 -38.34
N ARG A 457 3.65 34.07 -38.54
CA ARG A 457 2.97 34.79 -37.45
C ARG A 457 1.90 33.94 -36.78
N GLN A 458 1.07 33.24 -37.56
CA GLN A 458 -0.02 32.41 -37.00
C GLN A 458 0.55 31.20 -36.27
N GLU A 459 1.56 30.54 -36.84
CA GLU A 459 2.25 29.41 -36.25
C GLU A 459 2.98 29.81 -34.96
N ALA A 460 3.68 30.94 -34.96
CA ALA A 460 4.34 31.50 -33.79
C ALA A 460 3.36 31.81 -32.65
N ALA A 461 2.22 32.44 -32.95
CA ALA A 461 1.20 32.73 -31.94
C ALA A 461 0.64 31.45 -31.30
N LEU A 462 0.39 30.41 -32.11
CA LEU A 462 -0.08 29.12 -31.61
C LEU A 462 0.95 28.44 -30.71
N LEU A 463 2.21 28.37 -31.14
CA LEU A 463 3.30 27.75 -30.37
C LEU A 463 3.54 28.50 -29.06
N GLN A 464 3.55 29.84 -29.10
CA GLN A 464 3.67 30.67 -27.90
C GLN A 464 2.51 30.43 -26.91
N GLN A 465 1.26 30.37 -27.40
CA GLN A 465 0.10 30.13 -26.55
C GLN A 465 0.18 28.74 -25.87
N ARG A 466 0.58 27.70 -26.62
CA ARG A 466 0.75 26.34 -26.10
C ARG A 466 1.87 26.26 -25.07
N GLU A 467 3.03 26.87 -25.37
CA GLU A 467 4.15 26.93 -24.44
C GLU A 467 3.80 27.65 -23.15
N MET A 468 3.13 28.81 -23.24
CA MET A 468 2.69 29.56 -22.05
C MET A 468 1.74 28.74 -21.18
N LYS A 469 0.77 28.05 -21.80
CA LYS A 469 -0.15 27.16 -21.09
C LYS A 469 0.60 26.01 -20.41
N TYR A 470 1.57 25.41 -21.09
CA TYR A 470 2.38 24.33 -20.52
C TYR A 470 3.25 24.82 -19.35
N ILE A 471 3.90 25.97 -19.48
CA ILE A 471 4.68 26.57 -18.39
C ILE A 471 3.78 26.92 -17.19
N GLU A 472 2.56 27.42 -17.42
CA GLU A 472 1.59 27.67 -16.35
C GLU A 472 1.19 26.38 -15.63
N GLN A 473 0.96 25.28 -16.38
CA GLN A 473 0.73 23.95 -15.81
C GLN A 473 1.90 23.50 -14.94
N LEU A 474 3.14 23.65 -15.41
CA LEU A 474 4.34 23.26 -14.66
C LEU A 474 4.54 24.09 -13.39
N LYS A 475 4.19 25.38 -13.40
CA LYS A 475 4.27 26.28 -12.23
C LYS A 475 3.12 26.09 -11.23
N ASN A 476 2.15 25.23 -11.53
CA ASN A 476 1.02 24.98 -10.65
C ASN A 476 1.48 24.38 -9.31
N LYS A 477 0.81 24.77 -8.21
CA LYS A 477 1.06 24.24 -6.86
C LYS A 477 0.85 22.72 -6.73
N TRP A 478 0.12 22.12 -7.67
CA TRP A 478 -0.14 20.68 -7.69
C TRP A 478 0.90 19.88 -8.48
N THR A 479 1.85 20.54 -9.15
CA THR A 479 2.95 19.88 -9.86
C THR A 479 3.79 19.06 -8.88
N ARG A 480 4.03 17.80 -9.23
CA ARG A 480 4.88 16.86 -8.47
C ARG A 480 6.20 16.56 -9.19
N ALA A 481 6.26 16.81 -10.50
CA ALA A 481 7.48 16.67 -11.29
C ALA A 481 8.58 17.62 -10.80
N GLN A 482 9.84 17.23 -10.99
CA GLN A 482 10.95 18.16 -10.85
C GLN A 482 11.09 18.95 -12.15
N VAL A 483 10.95 20.27 -12.07
CA VAL A 483 10.94 21.14 -13.24
C VAL A 483 12.11 22.13 -13.18
N HIS A 484 12.86 22.22 -14.28
CA HIS A 484 13.86 23.26 -14.52
C HIS A 484 13.45 24.11 -15.72
N LEU A 485 13.34 25.42 -15.50
CA LEU A 485 12.87 26.39 -16.47
C LEU A 485 14.00 27.39 -16.73
N TRP A 486 14.42 27.48 -17.99
CA TRP A 486 15.30 28.51 -18.50
C TRP A 486 14.56 29.32 -19.55
N THR A 487 14.82 30.62 -19.60
CA THR A 487 14.55 31.36 -20.83
C THR A 487 15.60 31.04 -21.87
N PHE A 488 15.29 31.30 -23.14
CA PHE A 488 16.27 31.18 -24.21
C PHE A 488 17.54 32.01 -23.94
N GLU A 489 17.38 33.22 -23.38
CA GLU A 489 18.50 34.08 -22.97
C GLU A 489 19.38 33.44 -21.88
N ASP A 490 18.76 32.85 -20.84
CA ASP A 490 19.48 32.21 -19.74
C ASP A 490 20.37 31.07 -20.27
N LEU A 491 19.84 30.25 -21.18
CA LEU A 491 20.58 29.14 -21.76
C LEU A 491 21.75 29.60 -22.64
N LEU A 492 21.56 30.66 -23.44
CA LEU A 492 22.65 31.19 -24.27
C LEU A 492 23.77 31.81 -23.44
N SER A 493 23.45 32.32 -22.25
CA SER A 493 24.43 32.89 -21.33
C SER A 493 25.26 31.80 -20.64
N SER A 494 24.62 30.66 -20.30
CA SER A 494 25.25 29.56 -19.56
C SER A 494 24.89 28.16 -20.13
N PRO A 495 25.28 27.83 -21.38
CA PRO A 495 24.85 26.59 -22.02
C PRO A 495 25.43 25.33 -21.35
N ALA A 496 26.65 25.41 -20.83
CA ALA A 496 27.30 24.30 -20.14
C ALA A 496 26.57 23.91 -18.84
N GLU A 497 26.03 24.89 -18.11
CA GLU A 497 25.30 24.66 -16.85
C GLU A 497 23.98 23.93 -17.11
N ALA A 498 23.22 24.37 -18.13
CA ALA A 498 21.96 23.75 -18.52
C ALA A 498 22.16 22.28 -18.95
N LEU A 499 23.21 22.02 -19.74
CA LEU A 499 23.54 20.66 -20.22
C LEU A 499 24.07 19.76 -19.09
N GLN A 500 24.86 20.31 -18.16
CA GLN A 500 25.34 19.54 -17.01
C GLN A 500 24.18 19.17 -16.07
N MET A 501 23.25 20.11 -15.86
CA MET A 501 22.01 19.83 -15.13
C MET A 501 21.18 18.75 -15.85
N ALA A 502 21.06 18.82 -17.17
CA ALA A 502 20.41 17.81 -18.00
C ALA A 502 20.99 16.41 -17.77
N LEU A 503 22.31 16.25 -17.85
CA LEU A 503 22.97 14.97 -17.63
C LEU A 503 22.79 14.43 -16.21
N SER A 504 22.82 15.30 -15.20
CA SER A 504 22.64 14.90 -13.80
C SER A 504 21.30 14.20 -13.52
N THR A 505 20.26 14.46 -14.33
CA THR A 505 18.94 13.82 -14.14
C THR A 505 18.91 12.34 -14.50
N THR A 506 19.93 11.84 -15.20
CA THR A 506 20.04 10.43 -15.59
C THR A 506 20.75 9.57 -14.53
N GLY A 507 21.02 10.14 -13.35
CA GLY A 507 21.65 9.44 -12.22
C GLY A 507 23.17 9.25 -12.34
N MET A 508 23.81 9.81 -13.37
CA MET A 508 25.27 9.85 -13.48
C MET A 508 25.85 10.99 -12.62
N PRO A 509 26.89 10.74 -11.81
CA PRO A 509 27.53 11.79 -11.03
C PRO A 509 28.20 12.79 -11.97
N ALA A 510 28.01 14.09 -11.71
CA ALA A 510 28.57 15.20 -12.48
C ALA A 510 30.10 15.33 -12.25
N GLN A 511 30.86 14.29 -12.58
CA GLN A 511 32.28 14.19 -12.23
C GLN A 511 33.23 14.72 -13.31
N ASP A 512 32.81 14.81 -14.57
CA ASP A 512 33.62 15.41 -15.63
C ASP A 512 33.01 16.74 -16.11
N PRO A 513 33.79 17.83 -16.15
CA PRO A 513 33.37 19.02 -16.88
C PRO A 513 33.14 18.63 -18.35
N LEU A 514 32.03 19.09 -18.93
CA LEU A 514 31.67 18.81 -20.33
C LEU A 514 32.81 19.24 -21.27
N ILE A 515 33.61 18.28 -21.74
CA ILE A 515 34.77 18.54 -22.61
C ILE A 515 34.31 18.93 -24.02
N ASN A 516 33.18 18.39 -24.48
CA ASN A 516 32.64 18.61 -25.82
C ASN A 516 31.16 19.01 -25.75
N LEU A 517 30.88 20.32 -25.82
CA LEU A 517 29.51 20.83 -25.94
C LEU A 517 28.95 20.56 -27.35
N PRO A 518 27.65 20.28 -27.49
CA PRO A 518 27.01 20.13 -28.79
C PRO A 518 27.00 21.48 -29.52
N LYS A 519 27.08 21.44 -30.86
CA LYS A 519 27.09 22.66 -31.67
C LYS A 519 25.70 23.29 -31.67
N MET A 520 25.62 24.60 -31.45
CA MET A 520 24.37 25.34 -31.61
C MET A 520 24.10 25.63 -33.09
N HIS A 521 22.82 25.79 -33.44
CA HIS A 521 22.44 26.31 -34.74
C HIS A 521 22.97 27.73 -34.98
N ASP A 522 23.21 28.08 -36.25
CA ASP A 522 23.59 29.45 -36.62
C ASP A 522 22.39 30.39 -36.43
N LEU A 523 22.53 31.34 -35.52
CA LEU A 523 21.51 32.34 -35.16
C LEU A 523 21.76 33.69 -35.84
N THR A 524 22.63 33.76 -36.86
CA THR A 524 22.93 35.01 -37.58
C THR A 524 21.65 35.61 -38.20
N GLY A 525 21.26 36.80 -37.74
CA GLY A 525 20.04 37.49 -38.19
C GLY A 525 18.77 37.13 -37.40
N PHE A 526 18.85 36.29 -36.37
CA PHE A 526 17.71 35.91 -35.54
C PHE A 526 17.05 37.12 -34.84
N ASN A 527 17.83 38.09 -34.38
CA ASN A 527 17.29 39.33 -33.78
C ASN A 527 16.50 40.20 -34.76
N ALA A 528 16.82 40.15 -36.06
CA ALA A 528 16.03 40.85 -37.06
C ALA A 528 14.67 40.17 -37.26
N PHE A 529 14.67 38.82 -37.25
CA PHE A 529 13.45 38.03 -37.31
C PHE A 529 12.52 38.28 -36.12
N LEU A 530 13.06 38.30 -34.89
CA LEU A 530 12.28 38.58 -33.68
C LEU A 530 11.70 40.00 -33.67
N ARG A 531 12.46 40.99 -34.16
CA ARG A 531 11.95 42.37 -34.33
C ARG A 531 10.83 42.45 -35.36
N GLU A 532 10.94 41.70 -36.46
CA GLU A 532 9.85 41.67 -37.45
C GLU A 532 8.58 41.03 -36.89
N LEU A 533 8.71 40.00 -36.05
CA LEU A 533 7.56 39.41 -35.34
C LEU A 533 6.90 40.44 -34.40
N GLN A 534 7.70 41.23 -33.69
CA GLN A 534 7.24 42.35 -32.85
C GLN A 534 6.52 43.43 -33.66
N ASN A 535 7.09 43.85 -34.78
CA ASN A 535 6.50 44.89 -35.64
C ASN A 535 5.13 44.47 -36.19
N GLN A 536 4.88 43.18 -36.36
CA GLN A 536 3.60 42.62 -36.82
C GLN A 536 2.62 42.36 -35.66
N GLY A 537 2.90 42.85 -34.46
CA GLY A 537 1.99 42.80 -33.31
C GLY A 537 2.03 41.49 -32.53
N MET A 538 3.14 40.73 -32.60
CA MET A 538 3.39 39.58 -31.72
C MET A 538 4.48 39.93 -30.71
N HIS A 539 4.21 39.80 -29.42
CA HIS A 539 5.22 40.04 -28.39
C HIS A 539 5.74 38.70 -27.84
N PRO A 540 6.97 38.27 -28.20
CA PRO A 540 7.51 36.98 -27.75
C PRO A 540 8.02 37.09 -26.31
N TYR A 541 7.10 37.08 -25.34
CA TYR A 541 7.41 37.25 -23.91
C TYR A 541 8.26 36.13 -23.31
N ALA A 542 8.28 34.96 -23.94
CA ALA A 542 8.93 33.75 -23.43
C ALA A 542 10.44 33.65 -23.74
N ILE A 543 10.96 34.53 -24.60
CA ILE A 543 12.35 34.45 -25.12
C ILE A 543 13.36 35.18 -24.20
N GLY A 544 12.92 36.13 -23.36
CA GLY A 544 13.79 36.99 -22.54
C GLY A 544 14.08 38.37 -23.16
N ASN A 545 15.00 39.14 -22.58
CA ASN A 545 15.44 40.45 -23.07
C ASN A 545 16.57 40.30 -24.12
N ILE A 546 16.16 40.12 -25.37
CA ILE A 546 16.99 39.84 -26.55
C ILE A 546 18.04 40.93 -26.89
N SER A 547 18.04 42.07 -26.20
CA SER A 547 18.94 43.21 -26.44
C SER A 547 20.44 42.88 -26.30
N ALA A 548 20.78 41.75 -25.65
CA ALA A 548 22.15 41.33 -25.38
C ALA A 548 22.78 40.40 -26.46
N LEU A 549 22.01 39.91 -27.43
CA LEU A 549 22.53 38.99 -28.45
C LEU A 549 23.22 39.76 -29.58
N ASN A 550 24.55 39.85 -29.56
CA ASN A 550 25.32 40.43 -30.68
C ASN A 550 25.37 39.47 -31.87
N THR A 551 24.32 39.47 -32.72
CA THR A 551 24.34 38.78 -34.02
C THR A 551 24.44 39.80 -35.15
N GLU A 552 25.51 39.77 -35.94
CA GLU A 552 25.66 40.61 -37.14
C GLU A 552 24.51 40.38 -38.14
N PRO A 553 24.13 41.40 -38.93
CA PRO A 553 23.08 41.26 -39.94
C PRO A 553 23.46 40.28 -41.05
N ARG A 554 22.51 39.39 -41.42
CA ARG A 554 22.65 38.42 -42.52
C ARG A 554 22.99 39.15 -43.83
N LYS A 555 24.21 38.95 -44.37
CA LYS A 555 24.60 39.48 -45.69
C LYS A 555 23.70 38.83 -46.76
N LYS A 556 22.93 39.65 -47.49
CA LYS A 556 22.17 39.19 -48.66
C LYS A 556 23.15 38.59 -49.69
N PRO A 557 22.86 37.41 -50.29
CA PRO A 557 23.69 36.87 -51.35
C PRO A 557 23.74 37.86 -52.52
N ALA A 558 24.95 38.16 -53.00
CA ALA A 558 25.17 39.08 -54.10
C ALA A 558 24.53 38.53 -55.38
N ILE A 559 23.60 39.30 -55.95
CA ILE A 559 23.02 39.03 -57.27
C ILE A 559 24.15 39.15 -58.30
N LYS A 560 24.57 38.02 -58.89
CA LYS A 560 25.50 38.05 -60.02
C LYS A 560 24.80 38.68 -61.23
N PRO A 561 25.39 39.70 -61.88
CA PRO A 561 24.82 40.26 -63.10
C PRO A 561 24.93 39.24 -64.24
N TYR A 562 23.82 39.03 -64.96
CA TYR A 562 23.75 38.20 -66.15
C TYR A 562 24.66 38.76 -67.25
N LEU A 563 25.58 37.93 -67.75
CA LEU A 563 26.27 38.17 -69.02
C LEU A 563 25.29 37.87 -70.17
N LYS A 564 24.94 38.90 -70.94
CA LYS A 564 24.26 38.75 -72.23
C LYS A 564 25.16 37.99 -73.22
N LYS A 565 24.61 36.96 -73.85
CA LYS A 565 24.92 36.60 -75.24
C LYS A 565 23.61 36.61 -76.02
#